data_AF-A0A158K1E7-F1
#
_entry.id   AF-A0A158K1E7-F1
#
_cell.length_a   1.000
_cell.length_b   1.000
_cell.length_c   1.000
_cell.angle_alpha   90.00
_cell.angle_beta   90.00
_cell.angle_gamma   90.00
#
_symmetry.space_group_name_H-M   'P 1'
#
loop_
_entity.id
_entity.type
_entity.pdbx_description
1 polymer ?
#
loop_
_entity_poly.entity_id
_entity_poly.type
_entity_poly.pdbx_seq_one_letter_code
_entity_poly.pdbx_strand_id
1 'polypeptide(L)'
;MTHYSSGPSQTRSFKMVFLIEMWERFGYYGMAALLVLFMIDKVGFTDEHANLTRGAFTALAYASPSIGGWIGDKILGARRTMTIGALVLLFFVFHQQMST
;
A
#
# COMPACT_ATOMS: atom_id res chain seq x y z
N MET A 1 -18.55 42.24 24.73
CA MET A 1 -17.46 41.24 24.85
C MET A 1 -17.52 40.35 23.62
N THR A 2 -16.60 40.52 22.68
CA THR A 2 -16.52 39.72 21.45
C THR A 2 -15.92 38.36 21.76
N HIS A 3 -16.70 37.29 21.62
CA HIS A 3 -16.24 35.92 21.80
C HIS A 3 -15.30 35.53 20.64
N TYR A 4 -13.99 35.45 20.89
CA TYR A 4 -13.04 34.80 19.98
C TYR A 4 -13.18 33.29 20.15
N SER A 5 -13.95 32.64 19.27
CA SER A 5 -13.95 31.18 19.19
C SER A 5 -12.63 30.73 18.55
N SER A 6 -11.69 30.26 19.35
CA SER A 6 -10.46 29.63 18.86
C SER A 6 -10.81 28.41 18.02
N GLY A 7 -10.65 28.53 16.70
CA GLY A 7 -10.84 27.43 15.76
C GLY A 7 -9.93 26.23 16.11
N PRO A 8 -10.33 25.00 15.76
CA PRO A 8 -9.58 23.80 16.11
C PRO A 8 -8.12 23.91 15.63
N SER A 9 -7.16 23.57 16.50
CA SER A 9 -5.73 23.68 16.19
C SER A 9 -5.34 22.73 15.05
N GLN A 10 -5.23 23.28 13.83
CA GLN A 10 -4.93 22.58 12.59
C GLN A 10 -3.59 21.82 12.62
N THR A 11 -2.69 22.20 13.52
CA THR A 11 -1.33 21.65 13.64
C THR A 11 -1.26 20.18 14.04
N ARG A 12 -2.23 19.64 14.79
CA ARG A 12 -2.18 18.23 15.22
C ARG A 12 -2.58 17.27 14.11
N SER A 13 -3.68 17.56 13.41
CA SER A 13 -4.13 16.77 12.26
C SER A 13 -3.16 16.89 11.09
N PHE A 14 -2.61 18.08 10.84
CA PHE A 14 -1.62 18.28 9.79
C PHE A 14 -0.34 17.45 10.04
N LYS A 15 0.18 17.43 11.28
CA LYS A 15 1.37 16.63 11.62
C LYS A 15 1.15 15.13 11.35
N MET A 16 -0.03 14.61 11.67
CA MET A 16 -0.36 13.20 11.46
C MET A 16 -0.43 12.86 9.96
N VAL A 17 -1.17 13.64 9.18
CA VAL A 17 -1.29 13.43 7.72
C VAL A 17 0.06 13.61 7.03
N PHE A 18 0.84 14.62 7.44
CA PHE A 18 2.19 14.85 6.91
C PHE A 18 3.12 13.68 7.18
N LEU A 19 3.15 13.15 8.42
CA LEU A 19 3.98 11.99 8.76
C LEU A 19 3.55 10.74 7.99
N ILE A 20 2.24 10.52 7.83
CA ILE A 20 1.70 9.40 7.03
C ILE A 20 2.15 9.53 5.57
N GLU A 21 1.99 10.70 4.95
CA GLU A 21 2.41 10.96 3.57
C GLU A 21 3.93 10.82 3.39
N MET A 22 4.73 11.30 4.34
CA MET A 22 6.18 11.14 4.32
C MET A 22 6.59 9.66 4.41
N TRP A 23 5.94 8.90 5.28
CA TRP A 23 6.21 7.47 5.42
C TRP A 23 5.78 6.67 4.19
N GLU A 24 4.64 7.03 3.59
CA GLU A 24 4.14 6.44 2.36
C GLU A 24 5.15 6.65 1.21
N ARG A 25 5.59 7.89 1.00
CA ARG A 25 6.58 8.22 -0.02
C ARG A 25 7.91 7.51 0.22
N PHE A 26 8.38 7.48 1.47
CA PHE A 26 9.59 6.76 1.83
C PHE A 26 9.49 5.27 1.49
N GLY A 27 8.38 4.62 1.87
CA GLY A 27 8.11 3.23 1.54
C GLY A 27 8.03 2.99 0.03
N TYR A 28 7.36 3.88 -0.71
CA TYR A 28 7.22 3.77 -2.16
C TYR A 28 8.56 3.86 -2.90
N TYR A 29 9.36 4.90 -2.61
CA TYR A 29 10.68 5.07 -3.23
C TYR A 29 11.68 4.00 -2.76
N GLY A 30 11.63 3.62 -1.48
CA GLY A 30 12.46 2.56 -0.91
C GLY A 30 12.19 1.21 -1.56
N MET A 31 10.91 0.83 -1.72
CA MET A 31 10.53 -0.41 -2.38
C MET A 31 10.95 -0.40 -3.86
N ALA A 32 10.78 0.73 -4.56
CA ALA A 32 11.21 0.86 -5.95
C ALA A 32 12.72 0.63 -6.12
N ALA A 33 13.56 1.17 -5.22
CA ALA A 33 15.01 0.99 -5.28
C ALA A 33 15.44 -0.44 -4.86
N LEU A 34 14.90 -0.94 -3.74
CA LEU A 34 15.30 -2.23 -3.18
C LEU A 34 14.83 -3.40 -4.06
N LEU A 35 13.66 -3.31 -4.70
CA LEU A 35 13.15 -4.37 -5.57
C LEU A 35 14.04 -4.56 -6.80
N VAL A 36 14.49 -3.46 -7.43
CA VAL A 36 15.39 -3.53 -8.59
C VAL A 36 16.75 -4.07 -8.19
N LEU A 37 17.30 -3.56 -7.08
CA LEU A 37 18.57 -4.06 -6.55
C LEU A 37 18.51 -5.55 -6.22
N PHE A 38 17.42 -6.01 -5.61
CA PHE A 38 17.20 -7.42 -5.30
C PHE A 38 17.11 -8.27 -6.56
N MET A 39 16.40 -7.82 -7.60
CA MET A 39 16.31 -8.53 -8.88
C MET A 39 17.67 -8.65 -9.56
N ILE A 40 18.51 -7.62 -9.49
CA ILE A 40 19.86 -7.66 -10.06
C ILE A 40 20.76 -8.59 -9.23
N ASP A 41 20.83 -8.40 -7.90
CA ASP A 41 21.78 -9.11 -7.03
C ASP A 41 21.39 -10.57 -6.75
N LYS A 42 20.11 -10.85 -6.49
CA LYS A 42 19.64 -12.19 -6.09
C LYS A 42 19.06 -13.02 -7.21
N VAL A 43 18.42 -12.38 -8.19
CA VAL A 43 17.78 -13.07 -9.32
C VAL A 43 18.69 -13.08 -10.56
N GLY A 44 19.69 -12.20 -10.63
CA GLY A 44 20.62 -12.11 -11.75
C GLY A 44 20.00 -11.48 -13.01
N PHE A 45 18.96 -10.66 -12.85
CA PHE A 45 18.33 -9.97 -13.98
C PHE A 45 19.21 -8.84 -14.50
N THR A 46 19.14 -8.57 -15.81
CA THR A 46 19.72 -7.36 -16.40
C THR A 46 18.95 -6.12 -15.96
N ASP A 47 19.60 -4.96 -15.96
CA ASP A 47 19.00 -3.69 -15.54
C ASP A 47 17.68 -3.37 -16.27
N GLU A 48 17.60 -3.74 -17.56
CA GLU A 48 16.40 -3.56 -18.38
C GLU A 48 15.24 -4.43 -17.88
N HIS A 49 15.49 -5.74 -17.66
CA HIS A 49 14.46 -6.67 -17.21
C HIS A 49 14.00 -6.38 -15.78
N ALA A 50 14.91 -5.97 -14.89
CA ALA A 50 14.56 -5.56 -13.53
C ALA A 50 13.65 -4.33 -13.52
N ASN A 51 13.94 -3.33 -14.36
CA ASN A 51 13.11 -2.12 -14.47
C ASN A 51 11.75 -2.39 -15.11
N LEU A 52 11.67 -3.23 -16.14
CA LEU A 52 10.41 -3.64 -16.76
C LEU A 52 9.52 -4.39 -15.76
N THR A 53 10.11 -5.34 -15.01
CA THR A 53 9.37 -6.13 -14.02
C THR A 53 8.89 -5.26 -12.86
N ARG A 54 9.73 -4.33 -12.37
CA ARG A 54 9.29 -3.32 -11.39
C ARG A 54 8.15 -2.47 -11.94
N GLY A 55 8.23 -1.99 -13.18
CA GLY A 55 7.18 -1.19 -13.80
C GLY A 55 5.85 -1.95 -13.90
N ALA A 56 5.89 -3.21 -14.29
CA ALA A 56 4.72 -4.09 -14.31
C ALA A 56 4.14 -4.30 -12.90
N PHE A 57 4.99 -4.53 -11.90
CA PHE A 57 4.57 -4.65 -10.50
C PHE A 57 3.87 -3.38 -10.02
N THR A 58 4.45 -2.21 -10.28
CA THR A 58 3.84 -0.92 -9.93
C THR A 58 2.48 -0.74 -10.61
N ALA A 59 2.36 -1.04 -11.91
CA ALA A 59 1.10 -0.93 -12.64
C ALA A 59 0.01 -1.84 -12.04
N LEU A 60 0.36 -3.09 -11.70
CA LEU A 60 -0.55 -4.02 -11.04
C LEU A 60 -0.94 -3.54 -9.64
N ALA A 61 0.00 -3.01 -8.87
CA ALA A 61 -0.26 -2.46 -7.54
C ALA A 61 -1.25 -1.29 -7.58
N TYR A 62 -1.19 -0.43 -8.60
CA TYR A 62 -2.17 0.64 -8.81
C TYR A 62 -3.51 0.15 -9.37
N ALA A 63 -3.52 -0.92 -10.18
CA ALA A 63 -4.75 -1.47 -10.73
C ALA A 63 -5.56 -2.32 -9.73
N SER A 64 -4.87 -2.99 -8.80
CA SER A 64 -5.46 -3.90 -7.80
C SER A 64 -6.61 -3.28 -6.98
N PRO A 65 -6.47 -2.07 -6.41
CA PRO A 65 -7.54 -1.46 -5.63
C PRO A 65 -8.75 -1.09 -6.48
N SER A 66 -8.53 -0.64 -7.72
CA SER A 66 -9.62 -0.30 -8.65
C SER A 66 -10.44 -1.53 -9.02
N ILE A 67 -9.76 -2.65 -9.31
CA ILE A 67 -10.41 -3.93 -9.62
C ILE A 67 -11.14 -4.46 -8.37
N GLY A 68 -10.48 -4.44 -7.21
CA GLY A 68 -11.07 -4.90 -5.94
C GLY A 68 -12.30 -4.08 -5.52
N GLY A 69 -12.24 -2.76 -5.70
CA GLY A 69 -13.38 -1.86 -5.43
C GLY A 69 -14.57 -2.16 -6.36
N TRP A 70 -14.32 -2.33 -7.66
CA TRP A 70 -15.38 -2.68 -8.61
C TRP A 70 -16.05 -4.02 -8.28
N ILE A 71 -15.27 -5.04 -7.93
CA ILE A 71 -15.78 -6.34 -7.48
C ILE A 71 -16.60 -6.18 -6.20
N GLY A 72 -16.11 -5.36 -5.26
CA GLY A 72 -16.77 -5.10 -4.00
C GLY A 72 -18.10 -4.37 -4.13
N ASP A 73 -18.21 -3.46 -5.09
CA ASP A 73 -19.41 -2.66 -5.30
C ASP A 73 -20.47 -3.39 -6.13
N LYS A 74 -20.07 -4.17 -7.14
CA LYS A 74 -21.02 -4.80 -8.08
C LYS A 74 -21.34 -6.26 -7.84
N ILE A 75 -20.43 -7.05 -7.27
CA ILE A 75 -20.55 -8.52 -7.27
C ILE A 75 -20.87 -9.04 -5.87
N LEU A 76 -20.12 -8.60 -4.85
CA LEU A 76 -20.14 -9.21 -3.51
C LEU A 76 -20.77 -8.32 -2.43
N GLY A 77 -20.77 -7.00 -2.64
CA GLY A 77 -21.11 -6.01 -1.62
C GLY A 77 -19.95 -5.72 -0.66
N ALA A 78 -19.84 -4.47 -0.21
CA ALA A 78 -18.69 -3.97 0.55
C ALA A 78 -18.37 -4.79 1.81
N ARG A 79 -19.39 -5.21 2.59
CA ARG A 79 -19.17 -6.00 3.83
C ARG A 79 -18.54 -7.35 3.56
N ARG A 80 -19.02 -8.09 2.55
CA ARG A 80 -18.51 -9.43 2.22
C ARG A 80 -17.09 -9.35 1.69
N THR A 81 -16.81 -8.37 0.83
CA THR A 81 -15.49 -8.13 0.25
C THR A 81 -14.45 -7.80 1.32
N MET A 82 -14.80 -6.96 2.30
CA MET A 82 -13.93 -6.68 3.45
C MET A 82 -13.67 -7.93 4.29
N THR A 83 -14.70 -8.73 4.62
CA THR A 83 -14.50 -9.95 5.41
C THR A 83 -13.65 -10.98 4.68
N ILE A 84 -13.83 -11.15 3.37
CA ILE A 84 -13.01 -12.08 2.57
C ILE A 84 -11.56 -11.59 2.53
N GLY A 85 -11.33 -10.30 2.29
CA GLY A 85 -9.99 -9.71 2.33
C GLY A 85 -9.30 -9.92 3.68
N ALA A 86 -10.04 -9.72 4.78
CA ALA A 86 -9.52 -9.96 6.13
C ALA A 86 -9.18 -11.44 6.38
N LEU A 87 -10.01 -12.38 5.94
CA LEU A 87 -9.73 -13.82 6.07
C LEU A 87 -8.54 -14.27 5.24
N VAL A 88 -8.38 -13.75 4.02
CA VAL A 88 -7.23 -14.03 3.15
C VAL A 88 -5.94 -13.52 3.80
N LEU A 89 -5.94 -12.30 4.31
CA LEU A 89 -4.79 -11.73 5.04
C LEU A 89 -4.45 -12.55 6.29
N LEU A 90 -5.46 -12.92 7.07
CA LEU A 90 -5.29 -13.74 8.25
C LEU A 90 -4.65 -15.09 7.89
N PHE A 91 -5.19 -15.79 6.90
CA PHE A 91 -4.64 -17.07 6.44
C PHE A 91 -3.18 -16.94 5.96
N PHE A 92 -2.89 -15.91 5.18
CA PHE A 92 -1.52 -15.66 4.69
C PHE A 92 -0.53 -15.48 5.85
N VAL A 93 -0.89 -14.68 6.85
CA VAL A 93 -0.04 -14.46 8.04
C VAL A 93 0.14 -15.76 8.84
N PHE A 94 -0.91 -16.56 9.00
CA PHE A 94 -0.82 -17.86 9.67
C PHE A 94 0.10 -18.83 8.93
N HIS A 95 0.06 -18.84 7.60
CA HIS A 95 0.95 -19.70 6.81
C HIS A 95 2.43 -19.33 6.99
N GLN A 96 2.75 -18.03 7.01
CA GLN A 96 4.13 -17.54 7.20
C GLN A 96 4.71 -17.91 8.57
N GLN A 97 3.90 -17.93 9.63
CA GLN A 97 4.30 -18.31 10.99
C GLN A 97 4.61 -19.81 11.14
N MET A 98 4.07 -20.67 10.28
CA MET A 98 4.27 -22.13 10.37
C MET A 98 5.54 -22.60 9.63
N SER A 99 6.11 -21.75 8.78
CA SER A 99 7.30 -22.03 7.97
C SER A 99 8.62 -21.47 8.54
N THR A 100 8.56 -20.85 9.72
CA THR A 100 9.72 -20.38 10.51
C THR A 100 9.95 -21.27 11.71
#